data_AF-A0A6P0YPR5-F1
#
_entry.id   AF-A0A6P0YPR5-F1
#
_cell.length_a   1.000
_cell.length_b   1.000
_cell.length_c   1.000
_cell.angle_alpha   90.00
_cell.angle_beta   90.00
_cell.angle_gamma   90.00
#
_symmetry.space_group_name_H-M   'P 1'
#
loop_
_entity.id
_entity.type
_entity.pdbx_description
1 polymer ?
#
loop_
_entity_poly.entity_id
_entity_poly.type
_entity_poly.pdbx_seq_one_letter_code
_entity_poly.pdbx_strand_id
1 'polypeptide(L)'
;MNTQLQYNVLNNSVLSTCHTLLFVYPSADPDGLPVDLSQGGMVQIILGHHGNGIEQIAAVLAQCPHVRSVYIHTTGGPGKLQLGQLTLTAHNIERYSWELQSWFAHLPSFLQPSLILGGCNVGDGVKGIMLIDKLRYLTRSHIRCTHSSSRRHLQLV
;
A
#
# COMPACT_ATOMS: atom_id res chain seq x y z
N MET A 1 -19.27 -3.00 4.27
CA MET A 1 -19.26 -1.53 4.14
C MET A 1 -18.51 -1.17 2.87
N ASN A 2 -19.11 -0.33 2.02
CA ASN A 2 -18.60 0.01 0.69
C ASN A 2 -17.43 0.98 0.82
N THR A 3 -16.27 0.69 0.22
CA THR A 3 -15.05 1.52 0.29
C THR A 3 -15.28 2.95 -0.19
N GLN A 4 -16.23 3.15 -1.11
CA GLN A 4 -16.68 4.48 -1.55
C GLN A 4 -17.30 5.33 -0.42
N LEU A 5 -17.94 4.72 0.58
CA LEU A 5 -18.56 5.46 1.68
C LEU A 5 -17.53 5.99 2.68
N GLN A 6 -16.44 5.27 2.95
CA GLN A 6 -15.34 5.79 3.77
C GLN A 6 -14.53 6.87 3.05
N TYR A 7 -14.38 6.76 1.72
CA TYR A 7 -13.74 7.78 0.89
C TYR A 7 -14.49 9.13 0.94
N ASN A 8 -15.82 9.11 0.83
CA ASN A 8 -16.63 10.34 0.90
C ASN A 8 -16.65 11.01 2.28
N VAL A 9 -16.26 10.30 3.34
CA VAL A 9 -16.18 10.86 4.71
C VAL A 9 -14.86 11.64 4.92
N LEU A 10 -13.86 11.42 4.07
CA LEU A 10 -12.61 12.18 4.09
C LEU A 10 -12.80 13.47 3.27
N ASN A 11 -12.82 14.62 3.94
CA ASN A 11 -13.02 15.92 3.29
C ASN A 11 -12.03 16.13 2.13
N ASN A 12 -12.56 16.57 0.98
CA ASN A 12 -11.82 16.80 -0.28
C ASN A 12 -10.60 17.74 -0.11
N SER A 13 -10.61 18.59 0.92
CA SER A 13 -9.52 19.50 1.29
C SER A 13 -8.29 18.79 1.91
N VAL A 14 -8.50 17.73 2.70
CA VAL A 14 -7.41 16.92 3.27
C VAL A 14 -6.76 16.10 2.17
N LEU A 15 -7.58 15.51 1.30
CA LEU A 15 -7.19 14.88 0.04
C LEU A 15 -6.78 15.89 -1.04
N SER A 16 -6.47 17.15 -0.75
CA SER A 16 -5.85 18.06 -1.75
C SER A 16 -4.45 18.48 -1.33
N THR A 17 -4.09 18.25 -0.07
CA THR A 17 -2.79 18.62 0.52
C THR A 17 -2.00 17.41 0.99
N CYS A 18 -2.65 16.25 1.13
CA CYS A 18 -2.04 15.01 1.57
C CYS A 18 -1.31 14.31 0.43
N HIS A 19 0.01 14.36 0.44
CA HIS A 19 0.84 13.74 -0.60
C HIS A 19 0.99 12.22 -0.44
N THR A 20 0.52 11.67 0.68
CA THR A 20 0.74 10.28 1.10
C THR A 20 -0.57 9.61 1.53
N LEU A 21 -1.00 8.57 0.81
CA LEU A 21 -2.13 7.73 1.22
C LEU A 21 -1.65 6.45 1.91
N LEU A 22 -2.35 6.07 2.97
CA LEU A 22 -2.11 4.83 3.71
C LEU A 22 -3.24 3.84 3.46
N PHE A 23 -2.96 2.77 2.73
CA PHE A 23 -3.89 1.66 2.51
C PHE A 23 -3.67 0.56 3.55
N VAL A 24 -4.76 0.11 4.14
CA VAL A 24 -4.74 -0.83 5.26
C VAL A 24 -5.70 -1.95 4.94
N TYR A 25 -5.23 -3.19 5.06
CA TYR A 25 -6.12 -4.34 4.99
C TYR A 25 -6.57 -4.77 6.40
N PRO A 26 -7.88 -4.91 6.70
CA PRO A 26 -8.37 -5.17 8.06
C PRO A 26 -7.88 -6.45 8.73
N SER A 27 -7.42 -7.44 7.96
CA SER A 27 -6.80 -8.65 8.53
C SER A 27 -5.27 -8.57 8.61
N ALA A 28 -4.69 -7.37 8.43
CA ALA A 28 -3.25 -7.13 8.52
C ALA A 28 -2.75 -7.05 9.98
N ASP A 29 -3.58 -6.60 10.90
CA ASP A 29 -3.31 -6.66 12.34
C ASP A 29 -4.58 -6.17 13.07
N PRO A 30 -5.20 -6.95 13.98
CA PRO A 30 -6.26 -6.41 14.83
C PRO A 30 -5.73 -5.37 15.85
N ASP A 31 -4.42 -5.37 16.15
CA ASP A 31 -3.78 -4.49 17.14
C ASP A 31 -3.22 -3.18 16.55
N GLY A 32 -3.59 -2.88 15.31
CA GLY A 32 -3.62 -1.51 14.81
C GLY A 32 -2.40 -1.09 13.99
N LEU A 33 -2.64 -0.10 13.13
CA LEU A 33 -1.60 0.76 12.59
C LEU A 33 -0.61 1.11 13.72
N PRO A 34 0.69 1.19 13.42
CA PRO A 34 1.59 1.96 14.27
C PRO A 34 0.92 3.33 14.52
N VAL A 35 0.63 3.64 15.79
CA VAL A 35 0.03 4.90 16.27
C VAL A 35 0.78 6.14 15.73
N ASP A 36 2.01 5.95 15.27
CA ASP A 36 2.86 6.96 14.65
C ASP A 36 2.45 7.35 13.21
N LEU A 37 1.78 6.46 12.47
CA LEU A 37 1.35 6.74 11.09
C LEU A 37 0.07 7.59 11.01
N SER A 38 -0.73 7.61 12.08
CA SER A 38 -1.92 8.47 12.15
C SER A 38 -1.60 9.93 12.51
N GLN A 39 -0.41 10.21 13.06
CA GLN A 39 0.01 11.57 13.42
C GLN A 39 0.73 12.33 12.28
N GLY A 40 1.18 11.62 11.24
CA GLY A 40 1.95 12.18 10.12
C GLY A 40 1.14 12.87 9.01
N GLY A 41 -0.14 13.17 9.24
CA GLY A 41 -1.00 13.78 8.22
C GLY A 41 -1.33 12.87 7.04
N MET A 42 -1.23 11.55 7.21
CA MET A 42 -1.60 10.56 6.20
C MET A 42 -3.11 10.30 6.22
N VAL A 43 -3.70 10.15 5.04
CA VAL A 43 -5.10 9.75 4.91
C VAL A 43 -5.19 8.24 4.82
N GLN A 44 -5.89 7.64 5.80
CA GLN A 44 -6.08 6.19 5.89
C GLN A 44 -7.25 5.74 5.02
N ILE A 45 -7.02 4.72 4.20
CA ILE A 45 -8.01 4.06 3.36
C ILE A 45 -8.02 2.57 3.70
N ILE A 46 -9.19 2.05 4.05
CA ILE A 46 -9.36 0.62 4.36
C ILE A 46 -9.72 -0.13 3.09
N LEU A 47 -8.96 -1.16 2.73
CA LEU A 47 -9.27 -2.03 1.60
C LEU A 47 -10.40 -3.00 1.95
N GLY A 48 -11.39 -3.13 1.07
CA GLY A 48 -12.52 -4.03 1.25
C GLY A 48 -12.15 -5.51 1.15
N HIS A 49 -12.88 -6.35 1.88
CA HIS A 49 -12.62 -7.79 2.03
C HIS A 49 -12.91 -8.67 0.81
N HIS A 50 -13.67 -8.18 -0.18
CA HIS A 50 -14.21 -9.02 -1.27
C HIS A 50 -13.67 -8.65 -2.66
N GLY A 51 -12.64 -7.82 -2.74
CA GLY A 51 -12.13 -7.30 -4.00
C GLY A 51 -10.64 -7.47 -4.19
N ASN A 52 -10.21 -7.29 -5.45
CA ASN A 52 -8.81 -7.13 -5.80
C ASN A 52 -8.30 -5.81 -5.20
N GLY A 53 -7.36 -5.88 -4.26
CA GLY A 53 -6.84 -4.68 -3.62
C GLY A 53 -6.05 -3.78 -4.56
N ILE A 54 -5.50 -4.30 -5.67
CA ILE A 54 -4.80 -3.48 -6.67
C ILE A 54 -5.77 -2.56 -7.39
N GLU A 55 -6.93 -3.09 -7.81
CA GLU A 55 -7.98 -2.31 -8.47
C GLU A 55 -8.55 -1.25 -7.53
N GLN A 56 -8.76 -1.60 -6.25
CA GLN A 56 -9.23 -0.64 -5.25
C GLN A 56 -8.24 0.50 -5.03
N ILE A 57 -6.94 0.21 -4.94
CA ILE A 57 -5.90 1.24 -4.84
C ILE A 57 -5.91 2.12 -6.10
N ALA A 58 -5.99 1.52 -7.29
CA ALA A 58 -6.04 2.27 -8.55
C ALA A 58 -7.24 3.22 -8.60
N ALA A 59 -8.43 2.76 -8.19
CA ALA A 59 -9.66 3.56 -8.17
C ALA A 59 -9.58 4.76 -7.21
N VAL A 60 -8.88 4.62 -6.08
CA VAL A 60 -8.65 5.71 -5.13
C VAL A 60 -7.62 6.70 -5.67
N LEU A 61 -6.49 6.20 -6.19
CA LEU A 61 -5.43 7.05 -6.74
C LEU A 61 -5.89 7.88 -7.95
N ALA A 62 -6.77 7.34 -8.78
CA ALA A 62 -7.38 8.07 -9.91
C ALA A 62 -8.14 9.33 -9.46
N GLN A 63 -8.62 9.38 -8.21
CA GLN A 63 -9.32 10.52 -7.64
C GLN A 63 -8.40 11.44 -6.83
N CYS A 64 -7.11 11.11 -6.70
CA CYS A 64 -6.15 11.83 -5.88
C CYS A 64 -4.90 12.24 -6.69
N PRO A 65 -5.02 13.21 -7.64
CA PRO A 65 -3.96 13.55 -8.60
C PRO A 65 -2.72 14.24 -7.98
N HIS A 66 -2.73 14.53 -6.69
CA HIS A 66 -1.64 15.16 -5.94
C HIS A 66 -0.84 14.12 -5.12
N VAL A 67 -1.29 12.87 -5.07
CA VAL A 67 -0.63 11.81 -4.31
C VAL A 67 0.64 11.38 -5.05
N ARG A 68 1.75 11.39 -4.31
CA ARG A 68 3.08 10.97 -4.78
C ARG A 68 3.66 9.81 -3.97
N SER A 69 3.02 9.49 -2.86
CA SER A 69 3.45 8.44 -1.94
C SER A 69 2.26 7.55 -1.59
N VAL A 70 2.49 6.24 -1.65
CA VAL A 70 1.54 5.24 -1.21
C VAL A 70 2.22 4.39 -0.15
N TYR A 71 1.61 4.29 1.02
CA TYR A 71 1.97 3.32 2.03
C TYR A 71 0.92 2.22 2.02
N ILE A 72 1.36 0.97 1.96
CA ILE A 72 0.49 -0.20 2.05
C ILE A 72 0.87 -0.96 3.30
N HIS A 73 -0.04 -1.03 4.27
CA HIS A 73 0.08 -1.88 5.44
C HIS A 73 -0.67 -3.20 5.20
N THR A 74 0.04 -4.32 5.26
CA THR A 74 -0.47 -5.64 4.88
C THR A 74 0.19 -6.80 5.61
N THR A 75 -0.59 -7.85 5.88
CA THR A 75 -0.09 -9.17 6.25
C THR A 75 0.47 -9.89 5.03
N GLY A 76 1.68 -10.42 5.13
CA GLY A 76 2.31 -11.07 3.99
C GLY A 76 3.47 -11.95 4.41
N GLY A 77 4.43 -12.09 3.51
CA GLY A 77 5.67 -12.80 3.78
C GLY A 77 6.65 -12.62 2.62
N PRO A 78 7.84 -13.24 2.69
CA PRO A 78 8.83 -13.18 1.62
C PRO A 78 8.24 -13.43 0.22
N GLY A 79 8.25 -12.39 -0.63
CA GLY A 79 7.73 -12.43 -2.00
C GLY A 79 6.20 -12.52 -2.13
N LYS A 80 5.46 -12.17 -1.06
CA LYS A 80 3.98 -12.19 -1.03
C LYS A 80 3.44 -10.92 -0.40
N LEU A 81 2.56 -10.24 -1.12
CA LEU A 81 1.87 -9.02 -0.65
C LEU A 81 0.35 -9.27 -0.67
N GLN A 82 -0.31 -9.27 0.49
CA GLN A 82 -1.76 -9.49 0.55
C GLN A 82 -2.50 -8.16 0.36
N LEU A 83 -3.36 -8.07 -0.64
CA LEU A 83 -4.13 -6.88 -0.97
C LEU A 83 -5.60 -7.28 -1.11
N GLY A 84 -6.36 -7.27 -0.01
CA GLY A 84 -7.70 -7.84 -0.03
C GLY A 84 -7.65 -9.37 -0.06
N GLN A 85 -8.34 -9.96 -1.03
CA GLN A 85 -8.24 -11.41 -1.31
C GLN A 85 -7.08 -11.78 -2.24
N LEU A 86 -6.43 -10.78 -2.84
CA LEU A 86 -5.31 -11.01 -3.75
C LEU A 86 -4.02 -11.21 -2.97
N THR A 87 -3.37 -12.37 -3.13
CA THR A 87 -1.94 -12.50 -2.84
C THR A 87 -1.14 -12.16 -4.10
N LEU A 88 -0.50 -10.99 -4.11
CA LEU A 88 0.38 -10.57 -5.18
C LEU A 88 1.77 -11.20 -5.01
N THR A 89 2.31 -11.72 -6.09
CA THR A 89 3.62 -12.40 -6.18
C THR A 89 4.29 -12.08 -7.51
N ALA A 90 5.59 -12.35 -7.63
CA ALA A 90 6.31 -12.15 -8.90
C ALA A 90 5.74 -12.96 -10.09
N HIS A 91 4.98 -14.04 -9.82
CA HIS A 91 4.42 -14.92 -10.84
C HIS A 91 3.10 -14.39 -11.42
N ASN A 92 2.26 -13.73 -10.61
CA ASN A 92 0.96 -13.23 -11.05
C ASN A 92 0.91 -11.72 -11.26
N ILE A 93 1.95 -10.97 -10.89
CA ILE A 93 1.97 -9.50 -10.98
C ILE A 93 1.73 -8.94 -12.38
N GLU A 94 2.17 -9.64 -13.43
CA GLU A 94 1.96 -9.21 -14.83
C GLU A 94 0.47 -9.15 -15.20
N ARG A 95 -0.38 -9.91 -14.51
CA ARG A 95 -1.84 -9.88 -14.73
C ARG A 95 -2.48 -8.55 -14.33
N TYR A 96 -1.77 -7.76 -13.52
CA TYR A 96 -2.21 -6.49 -12.97
C TYR A 96 -1.35 -5.31 -13.46
N SER A 97 -0.63 -5.50 -14.57
CA SER A 97 0.32 -4.50 -15.06
C SER A 97 -0.36 -3.19 -15.41
N TRP A 98 -1.58 -3.24 -15.95
CA TRP A 98 -2.34 -2.06 -16.36
C TRP A 98 -2.71 -1.21 -15.15
N GLU A 99 -3.27 -1.82 -14.11
CA GLU A 99 -3.66 -1.15 -12.87
C GLU A 99 -2.44 -0.64 -12.13
N LEU A 100 -1.35 -1.41 -12.04
CA LEU A 100 -0.12 -0.98 -11.38
C LEU A 100 0.55 0.20 -12.08
N GLN A 101 0.52 0.23 -13.41
CA GLN A 101 1.02 1.37 -14.19
C GLN A 101 0.14 2.61 -14.02
N SER A 102 -1.17 2.44 -13.78
CA SER A 102 -2.09 3.55 -13.59
C SER A 102 -1.93 4.26 -12.24
N TRP A 103 -1.37 3.60 -11.21
CA TRP A 103 -1.26 4.14 -9.85
C TRP A 103 -0.60 5.52 -9.77
N PHE A 104 0.37 5.79 -10.64
CA PHE A 104 1.11 7.05 -10.65
C PHE A 104 1.17 7.69 -12.04
N ALA A 105 0.28 7.29 -12.95
CA ALA A 105 0.26 7.78 -14.33
C ALA A 105 -0.03 9.30 -14.42
N HIS A 106 -0.64 9.88 -13.40
CA HIS A 106 -0.87 11.32 -13.29
C HIS A 106 0.38 12.13 -12.98
N LEU A 107 1.45 11.49 -12.49
CA LEU A 107 2.70 12.19 -12.15
C LEU A 107 3.55 12.42 -13.39
N PRO A 108 4.23 13.58 -13.48
CA PRO A 108 5.14 13.84 -14.58
C PRO A 108 6.32 12.88 -14.55
N SER A 109 6.86 12.52 -15.72
CA SER A 109 7.88 11.46 -15.83
C SER A 109 9.20 11.74 -15.12
N PHE A 110 9.50 13.00 -14.79
CA PHE A 110 10.69 13.37 -14.02
C PHE A 110 10.52 13.17 -12.50
N LEU A 111 9.29 12.96 -12.04
CA LEU A 111 9.00 12.78 -10.62
C LEU A 111 8.82 11.30 -10.31
N GLN A 112 9.65 10.79 -9.39
CA GLN A 112 9.59 9.39 -8.98
C GLN A 112 8.68 9.25 -7.74
N PRO A 113 7.54 8.55 -7.85
CA PRO A 113 6.68 8.28 -6.70
C PRO A 113 7.35 7.36 -5.68
N SER A 114 6.85 7.36 -4.46
CA SER A 114 7.29 6.44 -3.40
C SER A 114 6.21 5.40 -3.10
N LEU A 115 6.60 4.13 -3.04
CA LEU A 115 5.75 3.04 -2.58
C LEU A 115 6.40 2.39 -1.35
N ILE A 116 5.72 2.43 -0.22
CA ILE A 116 6.19 1.87 1.04
C ILE A 116 5.34 0.66 1.37
N LEU A 117 5.99 -0.50 1.53
CA LEU A 117 5.33 -1.76 1.85
C LEU A 117 5.60 -2.09 3.32
N GLY A 118 4.60 -1.82 4.16
CA GLY A 118 4.59 -2.20 5.57
C GLY A 118 4.04 -3.62 5.72
N GLY A 119 4.93 -4.57 6.00
CA GLY A 119 4.57 -5.96 6.18
C GLY A 119 5.71 -6.81 6.73
N CYS A 120 5.39 -8.03 7.14
CA CYS A 120 6.31 -9.01 7.70
C CYS A 120 7.22 -9.64 6.63
N ASN A 121 8.15 -8.83 6.09
CA ASN A 121 9.30 -9.28 5.31
C ASN A 121 9.03 -9.53 3.81
N VAL A 122 8.17 -8.71 3.18
CA VAL A 122 7.80 -8.86 1.76
C VAL A 122 9.00 -8.86 0.82
N GLY A 123 10.00 -8.00 1.09
CA GLY A 123 11.20 -7.86 0.28
C GLY A 123 12.28 -8.92 0.55
N ASP A 124 12.09 -9.81 1.53
CA ASP A 124 13.14 -10.71 1.97
C ASP A 124 13.32 -11.90 1.02
N GLY A 125 14.57 -12.32 0.85
CA GLY A 125 14.96 -13.45 0.01
C GLY A 125 14.75 -13.22 -1.50
N VAL A 126 15.14 -14.21 -2.31
CA VAL A 126 15.10 -14.13 -3.78
C VAL A 126 13.69 -13.82 -4.30
N LYS A 127 12.66 -14.45 -3.72
CA LYS A 127 11.26 -14.21 -4.11
C LYS A 127 10.80 -12.79 -3.79
N GLY A 128 11.26 -12.22 -2.67
CA GLY A 128 11.00 -10.84 -2.30
C GLY A 128 11.61 -9.87 -3.29
N ILE A 129 12.92 -10.00 -3.54
CA ILE A 129 13.65 -9.17 -4.51
C ILE A 129 12.96 -9.17 -5.88
N MET A 130 12.61 -10.36 -6.41
CA MET A 130 11.92 -10.46 -7.69
C MET A 130 10.56 -9.75 -7.72
N LEU A 131 9.79 -9.82 -6.63
CA LEU A 131 8.51 -9.11 -6.52
C LEU A 131 8.74 -7.59 -6.49
N ILE A 132 9.70 -7.11 -5.70
CA ILE A 132 10.01 -5.68 -5.57
C ILE A 132 10.52 -5.09 -6.88
N ASP A 133 11.37 -5.80 -7.62
CA ASP A 133 11.88 -5.30 -8.90
C ASP A 133 10.78 -5.19 -9.95
N LYS A 134 9.88 -6.18 -10.02
CA LYS A 134 8.73 -6.10 -10.91
C LYS A 134 7.76 -4.98 -10.52
N LEU A 135 7.49 -4.81 -9.23
CA LEU A 135 6.67 -3.70 -8.75
C LEU A 135 7.31 -2.36 -9.14
N ARG A 136 8.62 -2.20 -8.89
CA ARG A 136 9.37 -0.96 -9.22
C ARG A 136 9.26 -0.64 -10.70
N TYR A 137 9.39 -1.65 -11.56
CA TYR A 137 9.26 -1.48 -13.00
C TYR A 137 7.85 -1.02 -13.40
N LEU A 138 6.81 -1.68 -12.88
CA LEU A 138 5.42 -1.41 -13.26
C LEU A 138 4.91 -0.08 -12.72
N THR A 139 5.23 0.28 -11.48
CA THR A 139 4.75 1.51 -10.85
C THR A 139 5.67 2.72 -11.06
N ARG A 140 6.88 2.49 -11.60
CA ARG A 140 7.96 3.48 -11.71
C ARG A 140 8.32 4.14 -10.37
N SER A 141 8.05 3.46 -9.25
CA SER A 141 8.19 4.04 -7.92
C SER A 141 9.50 3.61 -7.24
N HIS A 142 10.03 4.47 -6.37
CA HIS A 142 11.01 4.07 -5.38
C HIS A 142 10.33 3.22 -4.30
N ILE A 143 10.68 1.93 -4.21
CA ILE A 143 10.07 1.00 -3.25
C ILE A 143 10.93 0.82 -2.03
N ARG A 144 10.30 0.94 -0.85
CA ARG A 144 10.89 0.60 0.45
C ARG A 144 10.02 -0.42 1.16
N CYS A 145 10.66 -1.42 1.76
CA CYS A 145 9.99 -2.36 2.67
C CYS A 145 10.35 -2.00 4.10
N THR A 146 9.36 -1.96 4.98
CA THR A 146 9.59 -1.81 6.41
C THR A 146 9.25 -3.12 7.10
N HIS A 147 10.17 -3.65 7.90
CA HIS A 147 9.87 -4.79 8.75
C HIS A 147 8.95 -4.35 9.88
N SER A 148 7.80 -5.00 10.03
CA SER A 148 7.02 -4.90 11.27
C SER A 148 7.73 -5.75 12.33
N SER A 149 8.68 -5.16 13.04
CA SER A 149 9.08 -5.70 14.34
C SER A 149 7.92 -5.43 15.28
N SER A 150 6.98 -6.37 15.36
CA SER A 150 6.05 -6.44 16.49
C SER A 150 6.94 -6.62 17.74
N ARG A 151 7.34 -5.50 18.37
CA ARG A 151 7.87 -5.53 19.73
C ARG A 151 6.68 -5.91 20.60
N ARG A 152 6.54 -7.23 20.79
CA ARG A 152 5.79 -7.80 21.89
C ARG A 152 6.23 -7.06 23.15
N HIS A 153 5.28 -6.41 23.80
CA HIS A 153 5.39 -6.21 25.22
C HIS A 153 5.30 -7.62 25.86
N LEU A 154 6.45 -8.22 26.15
CA LEU A 154 6.60 -9.27 27.15
C LEU A 154 7.81 -8.93 28.02
N GLN A 155 7.55 -8.94 29.33
CA GLN A 155 8.41 -8.51 30.43
C GLN A 155 9.67 -9.38 30.63
N LEU A 156 10.55 -8.85 31.51
CA LEU A 156 11.63 -9.49 32.30
C LEU A 156 13.03 -9.54 31.66
N VAL A 157 13.91 -8.62 32.09
CA VAL A 157 14.84 -8.83 33.24
C VAL A 157 14.87 -7.55 34.06
#